data_AF-A0A4Y7WQ13-F1
#
_entry.id   AF-A0A4Y7WQ13-F1
#
_cell.length_a   1.000
_cell.length_b   1.000
_cell.length_c   1.000
_cell.angle_alpha   90.00
_cell.angle_beta   90.00
_cell.angle_gamma   90.00
#
_symmetry.space_group_name_H-M   'P 1'
#
loop_
_entity.id
_entity.type
_entity.pdbx_description
1 polymer ?
#
loop_
_entity_poly.entity_id
_entity_poly.type
_entity_poly.pdbx_seq_one_letter_code
_entity_poly.pdbx_strand_id
1 'polypeptide(L)'
;MTNHESIVALERALREKNDQWTRLDEKRNVILETIQQAKAALNDYEETLDTYEKARVLLQQSAEYARKQAKQQMETLVTNALQYVFGPMIAFEIELEEHGNRAVAEMFVVSNFDGMKIKTKPQDARGGGVVDIVTLALRVALMETTQPKQSGPILLDEPGKHVSGEYTHYLYEFLKSLATMFDRQILMITHNHHLTESGDKAFIVTIRDGISQVEEATSP
;
A
#
# COMPACT_ATOMS: atom_id res chain seq x y z
N MET A 1 39.41 -13.68 -87.97
CA MET A 1 39.40 -13.08 -86.62
C MET A 1 40.83 -13.02 -86.15
N THR A 2 41.44 -11.84 -86.23
CA THR A 2 42.83 -11.61 -85.84
C THR A 2 42.96 -11.78 -84.32
N ASN A 3 44.11 -12.28 -83.83
CA ASN A 3 44.40 -12.43 -82.39
C ASN A 3 44.04 -11.18 -81.56
N HIS A 4 44.08 -10.00 -82.19
CA HIS A 4 43.67 -8.73 -81.60
C HIS A 4 42.17 -8.66 -81.22
N GLU A 5 41.25 -9.14 -82.06
CA GLU A 5 39.80 -9.14 -81.75
C GLU A 5 39.46 -10.09 -80.59
N SER A 6 40.16 -11.22 -80.50
CA SER A 6 40.04 -12.18 -79.40
C SER A 6 40.53 -11.59 -78.07
N ILE A 7 41.67 -10.89 -78.08
CA ILE A 7 42.21 -10.21 -76.90
C ILE A 7 41.25 -9.12 -76.42
N VAL A 8 40.71 -8.30 -77.33
CA VAL A 8 39.75 -7.25 -76.99
C VAL A 8 38.45 -7.82 -76.39
N ALA A 9 37.96 -8.96 -76.90
CA ALA A 9 36.79 -9.63 -76.33
C ALA A 9 37.05 -10.19 -74.91
N LEU A 10 38.25 -10.74 -74.67
CA LEU A 10 38.69 -11.21 -73.36
C LEU A 10 38.85 -10.06 -72.36
N GLU A 11 39.44 -8.94 -72.78
CA GLU A 11 39.56 -7.73 -71.95
C GLU A 11 38.19 -7.18 -71.54
N ARG A 12 37.22 -7.19 -72.47
CA ARG A 12 35.84 -6.76 -72.18
C ARG A 12 35.16 -7.68 -71.17
N ALA A 13 35.27 -9.00 -71.35
CA ALA A 13 34.70 -9.98 -70.43
C ALA A 13 35.35 -9.91 -69.04
N LEU A 14 36.67 -9.70 -68.97
CA LEU A 14 37.39 -9.49 -67.71
C LEU A 14 36.90 -8.23 -66.99
N ARG A 15 36.67 -7.13 -67.73
CA ARG A 15 36.15 -5.88 -67.18
C ARG A 15 34.75 -6.05 -66.60
N GLU A 16 33.86 -6.71 -67.33
CA GLU A 16 32.50 -7.02 -66.85
C GLU A 16 32.51 -7.90 -65.61
N LYS A 17 33.42 -8.89 -65.54
CA LYS A 17 33.57 -9.75 -64.36
C LYS A 17 34.14 -9.01 -63.16
N ASN A 18 35.10 -8.10 -63.36
CA ASN A 18 35.60 -7.24 -62.30
C ASN A 18 34.50 -6.30 -61.78
N ASP A 19 33.71 -5.67 -62.66
CA ASP A 19 32.61 -4.80 -62.24
C ASP A 19 31.53 -5.57 -61.46
N GLN A 20 31.22 -6.80 -61.88
CA GLN A 20 30.33 -7.71 -61.14
C GLN A 20 30.91 -8.08 -59.77
N TRP A 21 32.20 -8.39 -59.70
CA TRP A 21 32.89 -8.73 -58.47
C TRP A 21 32.87 -7.55 -57.48
N THR A 22 33.22 -6.35 -57.93
CA THR A 22 33.21 -5.13 -57.10
C THR A 22 31.82 -4.88 -56.50
N ARG A 23 30.75 -4.97 -57.31
CA ARG A 23 29.37 -4.81 -56.81
C ARG A 23 28.97 -5.87 -55.80
N LEU A 24 29.44 -7.11 -55.96
CA LEU A 24 29.15 -8.19 -55.01
C LEU A 24 29.96 -8.02 -53.72
N ASP A 25 31.20 -7.55 -53.80
CA ASP A 25 32.04 -7.27 -52.63
C ASP A 25 31.48 -6.11 -51.80
N GLU A 26 31.04 -5.02 -52.44
CA GLU A 26 30.34 -3.91 -51.78
C GLU A 26 29.09 -4.40 -51.04
N LYS A 27 28.24 -5.19 -51.71
CA LYS A 27 27.05 -5.79 -51.07
C LYS A 27 27.42 -6.67 -49.88
N ARG A 28 28.48 -7.48 -50.02
CA ARG A 28 28.98 -8.32 -48.93
C ARG A 28 29.41 -7.47 -47.74
N ASN A 29 30.14 -6.38 -47.97
CA ASN A 29 30.62 -5.48 -46.91
C ASN A 29 29.45 -4.81 -46.17
N VAL A 30 28.44 -4.30 -46.89
CA VAL A 30 27.23 -3.73 -46.28
C VAL A 30 26.46 -4.76 -45.43
N ILE A 31 26.32 -5.99 -45.93
CA ILE A 31 25.67 -7.08 -45.18
C ILE A 31 26.47 -7.40 -43.91
N LEU A 32 27.80 -7.45 -43.99
CA LEU A 32 28.65 -7.69 -42.82
C LEU A 32 28.52 -6.58 -41.77
N GLU A 33 28.51 -5.32 -42.17
CA GLU A 33 28.27 -4.18 -41.27
C GLU A 33 26.89 -4.28 -40.61
N THR A 34 25.84 -4.62 -41.38
CA THR A 34 24.48 -4.78 -40.85
C THR A 34 24.40 -5.92 -39.84
N ILE A 35 25.06 -7.05 -40.12
CA ILE A 35 25.16 -8.18 -39.19
C ILE A 35 25.86 -7.76 -37.90
N GLN A 36 26.94 -6.98 -38.01
CA GLN A 36 27.69 -6.51 -36.84
C GLN A 36 26.84 -5.55 -35.99
N GLN A 37 26.13 -4.61 -36.62
CA GLN A 37 25.21 -3.70 -35.93
C GLN A 37 24.05 -4.45 -35.26
N ALA A 38 23.45 -5.42 -35.95
CA ALA A 38 22.37 -6.24 -35.39
C ALA A 38 22.84 -7.07 -34.20
N LYS A 39 24.06 -7.61 -34.23
CA LYS A 39 24.66 -8.33 -33.08
C LYS A 39 24.92 -7.41 -31.89
N ALA A 40 25.42 -6.20 -32.13
CA ALA A 40 25.62 -5.23 -31.07
C ALA A 40 24.29 -4.83 -30.41
N ALA A 41 23.27 -4.54 -31.23
CA ALA A 41 21.93 -4.24 -30.74
C ALA A 41 21.31 -5.42 -29.97
N LEU A 42 21.51 -6.65 -30.42
CA LEU A 42 21.03 -7.84 -29.71
C LEU A 42 21.64 -7.94 -28.31
N ASN A 43 22.96 -7.74 -28.18
CA ASN A 43 23.61 -7.74 -26.87
C ASN A 43 23.06 -6.64 -25.95
N ASP A 44 22.86 -5.42 -26.46
CA ASP A 44 22.28 -4.32 -25.69
C ASP A 44 20.85 -4.63 -25.21
N TYR A 45 20.04 -5.26 -26.07
CA TYR A 45 18.70 -5.70 -25.69
C TYR A 45 18.72 -6.82 -24.64
N GLU A 46 19.65 -7.75 -24.73
CA GLU A 46 19.83 -8.82 -23.73
C GLU A 46 20.22 -8.25 -22.36
N GLU A 47 21.14 -7.29 -22.31
CA GLU A 47 21.52 -6.61 -21.06
C GLU A 47 20.36 -5.79 -20.47
N THR A 48 19.60 -5.11 -21.33
CA THR A 48 18.41 -4.36 -20.93
C THR A 48 17.33 -5.29 -20.37
N LEU A 49 17.10 -6.43 -21.02
CA LEU A 49 16.13 -7.45 -20.58
C LEU A 49 16.51 -7.98 -19.19
N ASP A 50 17.76 -8.36 -18.98
CA ASP A 50 18.26 -8.84 -17.69
C ASP A 50 18.08 -7.78 -16.59
N THR A 51 18.36 -6.51 -16.89
CA THR A 51 18.14 -5.39 -15.96
C THR A 51 16.66 -5.25 -15.59
N TYR A 52 15.75 -5.33 -16.56
CA TYR A 52 14.32 -5.24 -16.30
C TYR A 52 13.76 -6.46 -15.56
N GLU A 53 14.27 -7.65 -15.82
CA GLU A 53 13.88 -8.84 -15.05
C GLU A 53 14.29 -8.71 -13.59
N LYS A 54 15.52 -8.27 -13.32
CA LYS A 54 16.00 -7.98 -11.96
C LYS A 54 15.16 -6.91 -11.28
N ALA A 55 14.86 -5.81 -11.98
CA ALA A 55 14.02 -4.74 -11.45
C ALA A 55 12.59 -5.23 -11.14
N ARG A 56 12.00 -6.05 -12.03
CA ARG A 56 10.67 -6.64 -11.82
C ARG A 56 10.65 -7.50 -10.56
N VAL A 57 11.63 -8.38 -10.39
CA VAL A 57 11.73 -9.26 -9.21
C VAL A 57 11.89 -8.42 -7.94
N LEU A 58 12.78 -7.42 -7.96
CA LEU A 58 12.98 -6.52 -6.81
C LEU A 58 11.70 -5.79 -6.42
N LEU A 59 10.98 -5.21 -7.39
CA LEU A 59 9.74 -4.48 -7.15
C LEU A 59 8.64 -5.40 -6.64
N GLN A 60 8.53 -6.62 -7.17
CA GLN A 60 7.57 -7.60 -6.70
C GLN A 60 7.84 -8.00 -5.24
N GLN A 61 9.08 -8.35 -4.91
CA GLN A 61 9.46 -8.68 -3.54
C GLN A 61 9.29 -7.51 -2.59
N SER A 62 9.61 -6.29 -3.03
CA SER A 62 9.41 -5.07 -2.25
C SER A 62 7.93 -4.82 -1.96
N ALA A 63 7.06 -5.03 -2.95
CA ALA A 63 5.62 -4.88 -2.79
C ALA A 63 5.03 -5.94 -1.84
N GLU A 64 5.45 -7.19 -1.95
CA GLU A 64 5.04 -8.27 -1.04
C GLU A 64 5.48 -7.98 0.41
N TYR A 65 6.73 -7.55 0.59
CA TYR A 65 7.27 -7.17 1.88
C TYR A 65 6.50 -5.98 2.49
N ALA A 66 6.25 -4.93 1.69
CA ALA A 66 5.50 -3.76 2.13
C ALA A 66 4.07 -4.12 2.57
N ARG A 67 3.36 -4.99 1.81
CA ARG A 67 2.04 -5.48 2.22
C ARG A 67 2.08 -6.26 3.52
N LYS A 68 3.09 -7.12 3.71
CA LYS A 68 3.25 -7.89 4.95
C LYS A 68 3.51 -7.00 6.15
N GLN A 69 4.36 -5.98 6.00
CA GLN A 69 4.62 -4.98 7.03
C GLN A 69 3.36 -4.18 7.40
N ALA A 70 2.66 -3.64 6.39
CA ALA A 70 1.41 -2.89 6.61
C ALA A 70 0.36 -3.75 7.31
N LYS A 71 0.19 -5.01 6.88
CA LYS A 71 -0.68 -5.99 7.52
C LYS A 71 -0.33 -6.14 9.00
N GLN A 72 0.92 -6.45 9.33
CA GLN A 72 1.36 -6.71 10.70
C GLN A 72 1.15 -5.48 11.61
N GLN A 73 1.42 -4.28 11.10
CA GLN A 73 1.21 -3.04 11.83
C GLN A 73 -0.27 -2.79 12.12
N MET A 74 -1.15 -2.99 11.14
CA MET A 74 -2.60 -2.88 11.32
C MET A 74 -3.12 -3.93 12.32
N GLU A 75 -2.71 -5.19 12.18
CA GLU A 75 -3.07 -6.27 13.11
C GLU A 75 -2.67 -5.94 14.55
N THR A 76 -1.45 -5.45 14.75
CA THR A 76 -0.95 -5.10 16.08
C THR A 76 -1.74 -3.94 16.70
N LEU A 77 -1.96 -2.86 15.95
CA LEU A 77 -2.66 -1.68 16.45
C LEU A 77 -4.12 -1.99 16.81
N VAL A 78 -4.84 -2.66 15.91
CA VAL A 78 -6.25 -3.02 16.13
C VAL A 78 -6.38 -4.06 17.24
N THR A 79 -5.47 -5.03 17.32
CA THR A 79 -5.43 -6.00 18.43
C THR A 79 -5.22 -5.28 19.76
N ASN A 80 -4.26 -4.36 19.85
CA ASN A 80 -4.02 -3.60 21.07
C ASN A 80 -5.25 -2.78 21.46
N ALA A 81 -5.91 -2.13 20.50
CA ALA A 81 -7.15 -1.39 20.75
C ALA A 81 -8.26 -2.28 21.33
N LEU A 82 -8.48 -3.44 20.71
CA LEU A 82 -9.48 -4.39 21.17
C LEU A 82 -9.14 -4.96 22.55
N GLN A 83 -7.86 -5.25 22.81
CA GLN A 83 -7.42 -5.78 24.10
C GLN A 83 -7.50 -4.75 25.22
N TYR A 84 -7.30 -3.48 24.89
CA TYR A 84 -7.45 -2.37 25.83
C TYR A 84 -8.90 -2.25 26.32
N VAL A 85 -9.86 -2.40 25.41
CA VAL A 85 -11.29 -2.22 25.71
C VAL A 85 -11.95 -3.49 26.22
N PHE A 86 -11.68 -4.64 25.60
CA PHE A 86 -12.41 -5.91 25.85
C PHE A 86 -11.55 -7.00 26.54
N GLY A 87 -10.28 -6.73 26.84
CA GLY A 87 -9.37 -7.65 27.51
C GLY A 87 -8.53 -8.53 26.57
N PRO A 88 -7.59 -9.33 27.10
CA PRO A 88 -6.49 -9.93 26.32
C PRO A 88 -6.89 -11.07 25.38
N MET A 89 -8.10 -11.60 25.50
CA MET A 89 -8.55 -12.80 24.77
C MET A 89 -9.06 -12.52 23.36
N ILE A 90 -8.90 -11.30 22.86
CA ILE A 90 -9.34 -10.86 21.54
C ILE A 90 -8.15 -10.42 20.69
N ALA A 91 -8.21 -10.69 19.39
CA ALA A 91 -7.20 -10.30 18.43
C ALA A 91 -7.86 -9.94 17.08
N PHE A 92 -7.14 -9.16 16.29
CA PHE A 92 -7.52 -8.79 14.94
C PHE A 92 -6.56 -9.44 13.94
N GLU A 93 -7.12 -10.09 12.93
CA GLU A 93 -6.38 -10.79 11.89
C GLU A 93 -6.86 -10.34 10.51
N ILE A 94 -5.91 -10.15 9.59
CA ILE A 94 -6.16 -9.84 8.19
C ILE A 94 -5.70 -11.02 7.34
N GLU A 95 -6.57 -11.59 6.54
CA GLU A 95 -6.21 -12.60 5.53
C GLU A 95 -6.12 -11.93 4.17
N LEU A 96 -4.96 -12.08 3.53
CA LEU A 96 -4.73 -11.61 2.17
C LEU A 96 -5.02 -12.79 1.23
N GLU A 97 -6.09 -12.69 0.47
CA GLU A 97 -6.49 -13.66 -0.54
C GLU A 97 -6.20 -13.12 -1.94
N GLU A 98 -5.74 -13.99 -2.85
CA GLU A 98 -5.58 -13.65 -4.26
C GLU A 98 -6.78 -14.16 -5.05
N HIS A 99 -7.69 -13.24 -5.37
CA HIS A 99 -8.80 -13.52 -6.29
C HIS A 99 -8.40 -13.06 -7.70
N GLY A 100 -7.75 -13.96 -8.43
CA GLY A 100 -7.23 -13.68 -9.78
C GLY A 100 -6.10 -12.65 -9.74
N ASN A 101 -6.27 -11.52 -10.43
CA ASN A 101 -5.29 -10.42 -10.46
C ASN A 101 -5.52 -9.35 -9.36
N ARG A 102 -6.45 -9.58 -8.42
CA ARG A 102 -6.76 -8.63 -7.33
C ARG A 102 -6.46 -9.26 -5.97
N ALA A 103 -5.62 -8.59 -5.19
CA ALA A 103 -5.46 -8.88 -3.77
C ALA A 103 -6.70 -8.39 -3.02
N VAL A 104 -7.34 -9.29 -2.29
CA VAL A 104 -8.47 -9.02 -1.40
C VAL A 104 -7.97 -9.17 0.04
N ALA A 105 -8.34 -8.21 0.90
CA ALA A 105 -8.02 -8.28 2.32
C ALA A 105 -9.31 -8.53 3.11
N GLU A 106 -9.40 -9.70 3.71
CA GLU A 106 -10.50 -10.09 4.58
C GLU A 106 -10.10 -9.85 6.05
N MET A 107 -11.00 -9.23 6.81
CA MET A 107 -10.72 -8.77 8.17
C MET A 107 -11.54 -9.57 9.17
N PHE A 108 -10.87 -10.07 10.21
CA PHE A 108 -11.47 -10.95 11.20
C PHE A 108 -11.14 -10.52 12.62
N VAL A 109 -12.05 -10.80 13.53
CA VAL A 109 -11.83 -10.74 14.97
C VAL A 109 -11.82 -12.15 15.51
N VAL A 110 -10.70 -12.52 16.12
CA VAL A 110 -10.49 -13.81 16.76
C VAL A 110 -10.65 -13.63 18.26
N SER A 111 -11.48 -14.47 18.88
CA SER A 111 -11.57 -14.55 20.34
C SER A 111 -11.17 -15.94 20.80
N ASN A 112 -10.48 -16.03 21.93
CA ASN A 112 -10.13 -17.29 22.57
C ASN A 112 -10.95 -17.43 23.87
N PHE A 113 -11.86 -18.39 23.92
CA PHE A 113 -12.63 -18.70 25.13
C PHE A 113 -12.39 -20.16 25.46
N ASP A 114 -11.82 -20.44 26.64
CA ASP A 114 -11.58 -21.80 27.16
C ASP A 114 -10.91 -22.76 26.14
N GLY A 115 -9.94 -22.24 25.37
CA GLY A 115 -9.20 -23.00 24.35
C GLY A 115 -9.90 -23.12 23.00
N MET A 116 -11.13 -22.61 22.86
CA MET A 116 -11.84 -22.52 21.59
C MET A 116 -11.56 -21.17 20.91
N LYS A 117 -10.95 -21.21 19.73
CA LYS A 117 -10.78 -20.03 18.87
C LYS A 117 -12.03 -19.82 18.03
N ILE A 118 -12.71 -18.69 18.25
CA ILE A 118 -13.84 -18.24 17.44
C ILE A 118 -13.35 -17.13 16.53
N LYS A 119 -13.37 -17.37 15.22
CA LYS A 119 -13.00 -16.41 14.19
C LYS A 119 -14.24 -15.96 13.44
N THR A 120 -14.52 -14.67 13.45
CA THR A 120 -15.68 -14.10 12.77
C THR A 120 -15.36 -12.76 12.13
N LYS A 121 -16.08 -12.42 11.07
CA LYS A 121 -16.03 -11.07 10.51
C LYS A 121 -16.70 -10.08 11.48
N PRO A 122 -16.12 -8.89 11.73
CA PRO A 122 -16.69 -7.91 12.64
C PRO A 122 -18.17 -7.60 12.35
N GLN A 123 -18.51 -7.43 11.07
CA GLN A 123 -19.85 -7.05 10.61
C GLN A 123 -20.92 -8.13 10.78
N ASP A 124 -20.52 -9.41 10.82
CA ASP A 124 -21.47 -10.52 10.75
C ASP A 124 -21.87 -11.05 12.14
N ALA A 125 -20.95 -10.99 13.12
CA ALA A 125 -21.12 -11.72 14.38
C ALA A 125 -20.54 -11.02 15.61
N ARG A 126 -20.18 -9.73 15.52
CA ARG A 126 -19.72 -8.96 16.67
C ARG A 126 -20.70 -7.83 17.00
N GLY A 127 -20.82 -7.51 18.30
CA GLY A 127 -21.66 -6.41 18.76
C GLY A 127 -21.15 -5.05 18.25
N GLY A 128 -22.03 -4.05 18.18
CA GLY A 128 -21.70 -2.73 17.64
C GLY A 128 -20.47 -2.08 18.27
N GLY A 129 -20.26 -2.27 19.58
CA GLY A 129 -19.07 -1.74 20.27
C GLY A 129 -17.75 -2.29 19.71
N VAL A 130 -17.67 -3.58 19.36
CA VAL A 130 -16.47 -4.15 18.74
C VAL A 130 -16.24 -3.55 17.36
N VAL A 131 -17.31 -3.40 16.57
CA VAL A 131 -17.24 -2.79 15.23
C VAL A 131 -16.75 -1.34 15.31
N ASP A 132 -17.23 -0.56 16.28
CA ASP A 132 -16.80 0.83 16.49
C ASP A 132 -15.30 0.92 16.82
N ILE A 133 -14.81 0.07 17.74
CA ILE A 133 -13.39 0.05 18.12
C ILE A 133 -12.51 -0.40 16.95
N VAL A 134 -12.88 -1.46 16.22
CA VAL A 134 -12.15 -1.91 15.03
C VAL A 134 -12.08 -0.79 13.99
N THR A 135 -13.19 -0.12 13.75
CA THR A 135 -13.27 0.97 12.75
C THR A 135 -12.38 2.15 13.14
N LEU A 136 -12.43 2.57 14.42
CA LEU A 136 -11.58 3.63 14.94
C LEU A 136 -10.09 3.28 14.83
N ALA A 137 -9.71 2.09 15.31
CA ALA A 137 -8.33 1.63 15.29
C ALA A 137 -7.80 1.48 13.85
N LEU A 138 -8.61 0.97 12.93
CA LEU A 138 -8.24 0.87 11.50
C LEU A 138 -8.00 2.24 10.87
N ARG A 139 -8.83 3.25 11.17
CA ARG A 139 -8.60 4.62 10.67
C ARG A 139 -7.27 5.17 11.17
N VAL A 140 -6.98 4.99 12.45
CA VAL A 140 -5.70 5.42 13.03
C VAL A 140 -4.53 4.66 12.40
N ALA A 141 -4.65 3.33 12.23
CA ALA A 141 -3.64 2.53 11.57
C ALA A 141 -3.40 2.98 10.12
N LEU A 142 -4.45 3.31 9.37
CA LEU A 142 -4.31 3.85 8.02
C LEU A 142 -3.60 5.22 8.03
N MET A 143 -3.93 6.12 8.96
CA MET A 143 -3.26 7.42 9.09
C MET A 143 -1.78 7.30 9.43
N GLU A 144 -1.40 6.31 10.24
CA GLU A 144 0.00 6.06 10.63
C GLU A 144 0.82 5.29 9.59
N THR A 145 0.18 4.42 8.80
CA THR A 145 0.87 3.57 7.80
C THR A 145 0.89 4.16 6.40
N THR A 146 0.09 5.19 6.11
CA THR A 146 0.09 5.84 4.79
C THR A 146 1.31 6.74 4.60
N GLN A 147 1.88 6.68 3.39
CA GLN A 147 3.00 7.51 2.96
C GLN A 147 2.51 8.46 1.84
N PRO A 148 2.68 9.79 1.97
CA PRO A 148 3.26 10.52 3.09
C PRO A 148 2.39 10.47 4.35
N LYS A 149 3.03 10.54 5.53
CA LYS A 149 2.36 10.50 6.83
C LYS A 149 1.29 11.58 6.89
N GLN A 150 0.05 11.19 7.18
CA GLN A 150 -1.05 12.14 7.31
C GLN A 150 -0.87 12.95 8.58
N SER A 151 -0.55 14.24 8.49
CA SER A 151 -0.39 15.10 9.67
C SER A 151 -1.73 15.68 10.12
N GLY A 152 -1.76 16.26 11.32
CA GLY A 152 -2.94 16.95 11.86
C GLY A 152 -3.74 16.13 12.87
N PRO A 153 -4.82 16.73 13.41
CA PRO A 153 -5.60 16.15 14.48
C PRO A 153 -6.52 15.03 13.99
N ILE A 154 -6.95 14.18 14.93
CA ILE A 154 -8.02 13.21 14.73
C ILE A 154 -9.33 13.87 15.19
N LEU A 155 -10.29 13.99 14.26
CA LEU A 155 -11.64 14.46 14.57
C LEU A 155 -12.57 13.27 14.77
N LEU A 156 -13.20 13.18 15.93
CA LEU A 156 -14.12 12.11 16.29
C LEU A 156 -15.49 12.69 16.61
N ASP A 157 -16.53 12.21 15.93
CA ASP A 157 -17.92 12.56 16.20
C ASP A 157 -18.64 11.34 16.80
N GLU A 158 -19.05 11.46 18.06
CA GLU A 158 -19.61 10.41 18.92
C GLU A 158 -18.86 9.06 18.83
N PRO A 159 -17.55 8.99 19.12
CA PRO A 159 -16.82 7.74 19.03
C PRO A 159 -17.35 6.71 20.02
N GLY A 160 -17.47 5.46 19.58
CA GLY A 160 -17.90 4.35 20.44
C GLY A 160 -19.36 4.45 20.89
N LYS A 161 -20.25 5.00 20.06
CA LYS A 161 -21.69 5.11 20.35
C LYS A 161 -22.35 3.79 20.76
N HIS A 162 -21.85 2.66 20.26
CA HIS A 162 -22.35 1.32 20.59
C HIS A 162 -21.56 0.62 21.71
N VAL A 163 -20.61 1.31 22.34
CA VAL A 163 -19.83 0.81 23.47
C VAL A 163 -20.63 1.08 24.75
N SER A 164 -20.88 0.05 25.56
CA SER A 164 -21.62 0.22 26.81
C SER A 164 -20.88 1.13 27.79
N GLY A 165 -21.61 1.75 28.72
CA GLY A 165 -21.06 2.74 29.66
C GLY A 165 -19.86 2.23 30.47
N GLU A 166 -19.85 0.94 30.81
CA GLU A 166 -18.75 0.28 31.54
C GLU A 166 -17.43 0.25 30.74
N TYR A 167 -17.49 0.25 29.41
CA TYR A 167 -16.31 0.25 28.54
C TYR A 167 -15.90 1.66 28.06
N THR A 168 -16.69 2.68 28.41
CA THR A 168 -16.41 4.08 28.04
C THR A 168 -15.06 4.55 28.59
N HIS A 169 -14.74 4.17 29.83
CA HIS A 169 -13.46 4.54 30.45
C HIS A 169 -12.27 3.92 29.69
N TYR A 170 -12.36 2.65 29.30
CA TYR A 170 -11.31 2.00 28.52
C TYR A 170 -11.15 2.60 27.12
N LEU A 171 -12.25 3.05 26.49
CA LEU A 171 -12.19 3.79 25.23
C LEU A 171 -11.44 5.12 25.40
N TYR A 172 -11.69 5.87 26.47
CA TYR A 172 -10.95 7.10 26.76
C TYR A 172 -9.46 6.84 26.93
N GLU A 173 -9.09 5.88 27.78
CA GLU A 173 -7.69 5.54 28.04
C GLU A 173 -6.97 5.07 26.77
N PHE A 174 -7.67 4.30 25.91
CA PHE A 174 -7.18 3.97 24.58
C PHE A 174 -6.92 5.22 23.73
N LEU A 175 -7.89 6.15 23.62
CA LEU A 175 -7.73 7.40 22.87
C LEU A 175 -6.56 8.25 23.41
N LYS A 176 -6.40 8.33 24.73
CA LYS A 176 -5.28 9.02 25.39
C LYS A 176 -3.93 8.37 25.05
N SER A 177 -3.89 7.04 25.06
CA SER A 177 -2.69 6.28 24.68
C SER A 177 -2.31 6.54 23.22
N LEU A 178 -3.29 6.63 22.31
CA LEU A 178 -3.06 6.95 20.90
C LEU A 178 -2.54 8.38 20.72
N ALA A 179 -3.17 9.35 21.37
CA ALA A 179 -2.76 10.75 21.33
C ALA A 179 -1.29 10.90 21.78
N THR A 180 -0.91 10.21 22.86
CA THR A 180 0.45 10.25 23.42
C THR A 180 1.45 9.50 22.54
N MET A 181 1.10 8.30 22.07
CA MET A 181 1.99 7.44 21.29
C MET A 181 2.35 8.05 19.94
N PHE A 182 1.37 8.66 19.27
CA PHE A 182 1.54 9.21 17.93
C PHE A 182 1.77 10.73 17.91
N ASP A 183 1.83 11.37 19.09
CA ASP A 183 1.94 12.82 19.26
C ASP A 183 0.87 13.56 18.44
N ARG A 184 -0.40 13.20 18.68
CA ARG A 184 -1.56 13.71 17.95
C ARG A 184 -2.60 14.32 18.86
N GLN A 185 -3.09 15.47 18.44
CA GLN A 185 -4.29 16.07 19.02
C GLN A 185 -5.54 15.28 18.59
N ILE A 186 -6.42 15.01 19.54
CA ILE A 186 -7.75 14.44 19.29
C ILE A 186 -8.79 15.49 19.65
N LEU A 187 -9.71 15.79 18.73
CA LEU A 187 -10.90 16.59 19.00
C LEU A 187 -12.11 15.66 18.93
N MET A 188 -12.85 15.59 20.02
CA MET A 188 -13.94 14.66 20.18
C MET A 188 -15.24 15.40 20.51
N ILE A 189 -16.29 15.11 19.75
CA ILE A 189 -17.66 15.55 20.01
C ILE A 189 -18.38 14.37 20.63
N THR A 190 -18.99 14.56 21.80
CA THR A 190 -19.72 13.51 22.50
C THR A 190 -20.74 14.09 23.47
N HIS A 191 -21.83 13.36 23.70
CA HIS A 191 -22.78 13.65 24.76
C HIS A 191 -22.47 12.85 26.06
N ASN A 192 -21.42 12.03 26.06
CA ASN A 192 -21.05 11.21 27.21
C ASN A 192 -20.24 12.03 28.23
N HIS A 193 -20.87 12.36 29.37
CA HIS A 193 -20.26 13.18 30.41
C HIS A 193 -18.94 12.61 30.95
N HIS A 194 -18.81 11.29 31.07
CA HIS A 194 -17.56 10.67 31.56
C HIS A 194 -16.39 10.89 30.60
N LEU A 195 -16.65 10.89 29.29
CA LEU A 195 -15.62 11.20 28.29
C LEU A 195 -15.26 12.69 28.32
N THR A 196 -16.24 13.56 28.51
CA THR A 196 -16.04 15.02 28.61
C THR A 196 -15.17 15.38 29.81
N GLU A 197 -15.43 14.82 30.99
CA GLU A 197 -14.67 15.09 32.22
C GLU A 197 -13.23 14.55 32.16
N SER A 198 -12.98 13.53 31.34
CA SER A 198 -11.67 12.92 31.24
C SER A 198 -10.74 13.66 30.26
N GLY A 199 -11.26 14.52 29.37
CA GLY A 199 -10.44 15.25 28.39
C GLY A 199 -9.47 16.25 29.01
N ASP A 200 -8.35 16.52 28.34
CA ASP A 200 -7.40 17.58 28.78
C ASP A 200 -8.05 18.96 28.82
N LYS A 201 -9.02 19.18 27.92
CA LYS A 201 -9.93 20.33 27.89
C LYS A 201 -11.32 19.87 27.47
N ALA A 202 -12.33 20.50 28.04
CA ALA A 202 -13.73 20.22 27.72
C ALA A 202 -14.47 21.52 27.39
N PHE A 203 -15.27 21.49 26.34
CA PHE A 203 -16.11 22.62 25.91
C PHE A 203 -17.56 22.15 25.82
N ILE A 204 -18.46 22.89 26.45
CA ILE A 204 -19.89 22.62 26.45
C ILE A 204 -20.55 23.59 25.48
N VAL A 205 -21.31 23.05 24.54
CA VAL A 205 -22.10 23.84 23.58
C VAL A 205 -23.57 23.78 23.99
N THR A 206 -24.18 24.93 24.24
CA THR A 206 -25.60 25.05 24.56
C THR A 206 -26.31 25.98 23.58
N ILE A 207 -27.62 25.78 23.38
CA ILE A 207 -28.44 26.67 22.54
C ILE A 207 -29.28 27.55 23.46
N ARG A 208 -29.13 28.88 23.32
CA ARG A 208 -29.98 29.88 23.97
C ARG A 208 -30.54 30.81 22.89
N ASP A 209 -31.87 30.95 22.84
CA ASP A 209 -32.58 31.77 21.84
C ASP A 209 -32.19 31.47 20.37
N GLY A 210 -31.92 30.20 20.06
CA GLY A 210 -31.50 29.77 18.72
C GLY A 210 -30.03 30.06 18.37
N ILE A 211 -29.24 30.60 19.31
CA ILE A 211 -27.82 30.89 19.15
C ILE A 211 -27.00 29.86 19.94
N SER A 212 -26.04 29.22 19.28
CA SER A 212 -25.10 28.31 19.95
C SER A 212 -24.07 29.12 20.74
N GLN A 213 -23.97 28.84 22.04
CA GLN A 213 -23.00 29.42 22.97
C GLN A 213 -22.03 28.33 23.42
N VAL A 214 -20.74 28.66 23.48
CA VAL A 214 -19.66 27.74 23.90
C VAL A 214 -19.08 28.23 25.20
N GLU A 215 -19.00 27.35 26.20
CA GLU A 215 -18.37 27.61 27.50
C GLU A 215 -17.31 26.52 27.74
N GLU A 216 -16.11 26.91 28.19
CA GLU A 216 -15.10 25.93 28.63
C GLU A 216 -15.55 25.36 29.97
N ALA A 217 -15.65 24.02 30.07
CA ALA A 217 -15.97 23.37 31.32
C ALA A 217 -14.76 23.51 32.25
N THR A 218 -14.87 24.39 33.25
CA THR A 218 -13.92 24.42 34.37
C THR A 218 -14.00 23.07 35.09
N SER A 219 -12.90 22.31 35.06
CA SER A 219 -12.73 21.17 35.97
C SER A 219 -12.85 21.68 37.42
N PRO A 220 -13.50 20.93 38.33
CA PRO A 220 -13.34 21.15 39.76
C PRO A 220 -11.89 20.93 40.22
#